data_AF-A0A0A9HGZ2-F1
#
_entry.id   AF-A0A0A9HGZ2-F1
#
_cell.length_a   1.000
_cell.length_b   1.000
_cell.length_c   1.000
_cell.angle_alpha   90.00
_cell.angle_beta   90.00
_cell.angle_gamma   90.00
#
_symmetry.space_group_name_H-M   'P 1'
#
loop_
_entity.id
_entity.type
_entity.pdbx_description
1 polymer ?
#
loop_
_entity_poly.entity_id
_entity_poly.type
_entity_poly.pdbx_seq_one_letter_code
_entity_poly.pdbx_strand_id
1 'polypeptide(L)' 'MEAKADGTSGRLAVTAEVLEVAADVSVVEFAHDAGDALDFNKFCAEDVRPGLVDIVWAWQGDSPPPAPAAAVVGCA' A
#
# COMPACT_ATOMS: atom_id res chain seq x y z
N MET A 1 -35.76 -0.22 -3.78
CA MET A 1 -35.29 0.31 -2.47
C MET A 1 -34.30 -0.71 -1.99
N GLU A 2 -33.04 -0.57 -2.40
CA GLU A 2 -32.02 -1.56 -2.06
C GLU A 2 -31.62 -1.34 -0.61
N ALA A 3 -31.92 -2.33 0.22
CA ALA A 3 -31.60 -2.31 1.63
C ALA A 3 -30.08 -2.25 1.79
N LYS A 4 -29.62 -1.15 2.38
CA LYS A 4 -28.29 -0.95 2.93
C LYS A 4 -27.93 -2.16 3.80
N ALA A 5 -27.03 -3.02 3.33
CA ALA A 5 -26.38 -4.01 4.20
C ALA A 5 -25.31 -3.28 5.01
N ASP A 6 -25.76 -2.44 5.93
CA ASP A 6 -24.91 -1.83 6.95
C ASP A 6 -25.12 -2.59 8.26
N GLY A 7 -24.04 -3.15 8.79
CA GLY A 7 -24.00 -4.04 9.95
C GLY A 7 -23.58 -5.45 9.55
N THR A 8 -22.36 -5.93 9.84
CA THR A 8 -21.78 -6.03 11.19
C THR A 8 -20.25 -6.24 11.11
N SER A 9 -19.52 -5.51 10.27
CA SER A 9 -18.06 -5.57 10.36
C SER A 9 -17.65 -4.82 11.62
N GLY A 10 -17.18 -5.56 12.63
CA GLY A 10 -16.69 -4.97 13.87
C GLY A 10 -15.55 -3.98 13.64
N ARG A 11 -15.00 -3.44 14.72
CA ARG A 11 -13.84 -2.53 14.64
C ARG A 11 -12.73 -3.15 13.78
N LEU A 12 -12.21 -2.36 12.85
CA LEU A 12 -11.05 -2.75 12.04
C LEU A 12 -9.89 -3.16 12.96
N ALA A 13 -9.35 -4.35 12.73
CA ALA A 13 -8.16 -4.88 13.39
C ALA A 13 -7.12 -5.17 12.31
N VAL A 14 -5.91 -4.65 12.53
CA VAL A 14 -4.80 -4.73 11.59
C VAL A 14 -3.54 -5.09 12.36
N THR A 15 -2.78 -6.05 11.84
CA THR A 15 -1.44 -6.36 12.30
C THR A 15 -0.44 -5.71 11.36
N ALA A 16 0.54 -5.01 11.91
CA ALA A 16 1.68 -4.49 11.18
C ALA A 16 2.93 -5.27 11.60
N GLU A 17 3.53 -6.00 10.66
CA GLU A 17 4.75 -6.77 10.89
C GLU A 17 5.92 -6.12 10.16
N VAL A 18 7.06 -6.01 10.84
CA VAL A 18 8.29 -5.45 10.26
C VAL A 18 9.26 -6.60 9.99
N LEU A 19 9.62 -6.77 8.72
CA LEU A 19 10.52 -7.81 8.26
C LEU A 19 11.81 -7.18 7.72
N GLU A 20 12.95 -7.47 8.34
CA GLU A 20 14.26 -7.05 7.81
C GLU A 20 14.61 -7.92 6.59
N VAL A 21 14.78 -7.28 5.44
CA VAL A 21 15.10 -7.97 4.17
C VAL A 21 16.56 -7.79 3.76
N ALA A 22 17.22 -6.74 4.26
CA ALA A 22 18.65 -6.50 4.16
C ALA A 22 19.10 -5.53 5.27
N ALA A 23 20.41 -5.33 5.41
CA ALA A 23 20.94 -4.31 6.31
C ALA A 23 20.33 -2.94 6.00
N ASP A 24 19.77 -2.29 7.03
CA ASP A 24 19.07 -1.00 6.97
C ASP A 24 17.83 -0.95 6.05
N VAL A 25 17.34 -2.10 5.58
CA VAL A 25 16.16 -2.20 4.72
C VAL A 25 15.15 -3.18 5.30
N SER A 26 13.98 -2.64 5.64
CA SER A 26 12.84 -3.41 6.16
C SER A 26 11.60 -3.20 5.32
N VAL A 27 10.80 -4.26 5.21
CA VAL A 27 9.45 -4.22 4.63
C VAL A 27 8.45 -4.26 5.78
N VAL A 28 7.41 -3.44 5.69
CA VAL A 28 6.29 -3.48 6.64
C VAL A 28 5.08 -4.07 5.94
N GLU A 29 4.62 -5.23 6.43
CA GLU A 29 3.40 -5.87 5.97
C GLU A 29 2.22 -5.45 6.86
N PHE A 30 1.09 -5.09 6.24
CA PHE A 30 -0.15 -4.81 6.94
C PHE A 30 -1.16 -5.93 6.61
N ALA A 31 -1.57 -6.67 7.64
CA ALA A 31 -2.54 -7.76 7.52
C ALA A 31 -3.92 -7.33 8.06
N HIS A 32 -4.97 -7.64 7.31
CA HIS A 32 -6.35 -7.41 7.74
C HIS A 32 -6.83 -8.58 8.60
N ASP A 33 -6.97 -8.36 9.91
CA ASP A 33 -7.33 -9.41 10.88
C ASP A 33 -8.83 -9.50 11.12
N ALA A 34 -9.52 -8.36 11.15
CA ALA A 34 -10.98 -8.28 11.31
C ALA A 34 -11.51 -6.92 10.85
N GLY A 35 -12.81 -6.85 10.55
CA GLY A 35 -13.47 -5.65 10.05
C GLY A 35 -13.79 -5.75 8.56
N ASP A 36 -14.18 -4.62 7.97
CA ASP A 36 -14.56 -4.57 6.56
C ASP A 36 -13.34 -4.34 5.66
N ALA A 37 -13.28 -5.07 4.56
CA ALA A 37 -12.18 -4.96 3.62
C ALA A 37 -12.12 -3.58 2.92
N LEU A 38 -13.26 -2.93 2.70
CA LEU A 38 -13.32 -1.59 2.13
C LEU A 38 -12.78 -0.58 3.15
N ASP A 39 -13.11 -0.73 4.43
CA ASP A 39 -12.54 0.09 5.50
C ASP A 39 -11.03 -0.14 5.68
N PHE A 40 -10.54 -1.39 5.58
CA PHE A 40 -9.11 -1.69 5.57
C PHE A 40 -8.39 -0.98 4.41
N ASN A 41 -8.94 -1.06 3.20
CA ASN A 41 -8.35 -0.42 2.02
C ASN A 41 -8.34 1.10 2.15
N LYS A 42 -9.43 1.70 2.67
CA LYS A 42 -9.48 3.15 2.97
C LYS A 42 -8.44 3.54 4.01
N PHE A 43 -8.37 2.81 5.12
CA PHE A 43 -7.34 3.03 6.14
C PHE A 43 -5.93 3.00 5.55
N CYS A 44 -5.63 2.03 4.68
CA CYS A 44 -4.33 1.96 4.03
C CYS A 44 -4.07 3.16 3.09
N ALA A 45 -5.07 3.58 2.31
CA ALA A 45 -4.92 4.62 1.30
C ALA A 45 -4.93 6.05 1.88
N GLU A 46 -5.77 6.31 2.88
CA GLU A 46 -6.06 7.65 3.41
C GLU A 46 -5.28 7.96 4.69
N ASP A 47 -4.95 6.94 5.50
CA ASP A 47 -4.25 7.14 6.77
C ASP A 47 -2.80 6.63 6.72
N VAL A 48 -2.60 5.35 6.37
CA VAL A 48 -1.28 4.70 6.44
C VAL A 48 -0.32 5.28 5.40
N ARG A 49 -0.70 5.28 4.12
CA ARG A 49 0.16 5.77 3.05
C ARG A 49 0.56 7.24 3.25
N PRO A 50 -0.37 8.17 3.54
CA PRO A 50 -0.01 9.56 3.78
C PRO A 50 0.75 9.77 5.09
N GLY A 51 0.39 9.03 6.15
CA GLY A 51 1.05 9.14 7.46
C GLY A 51 2.50 8.65 7.51
N LEU A 52 2.92 7.87 6.50
CA LEU A 52 4.27 7.31 6.41
C LEU A 52 5.10 7.86 5.24
N VAL A 53 4.68 8.99 4.66
CA VAL A 53 5.32 9.58 3.46
C VAL A 53 6.81 9.88 3.63
N ASP A 54 7.24 10.29 4.84
CA ASP A 54 8.63 10.64 5.14
C ASP A 54 9.49 9.42 5.53
N ILE A 55 8.88 8.23 5.64
CA ILE A 55 9.53 7.01 6.14
C ILE A 55 9.61 5.95 5.05
N VAL A 56 8.55 5.77 4.27
CA VAL A 56 8.46 4.70 3.27
C VAL A 56 9.13 5.13 1.97
N TRP A 57 10.12 4.36 1.54
CA TRP A 57 10.84 4.61 0.30
C TRP A 57 10.02 4.28 -0.95
N ALA A 58 9.23 3.22 -0.92
CA ALA A 58 8.37 2.81 -2.04
C ALA A 58 7.18 1.97 -1.57
N TRP A 59 6.04 2.10 -2.26
CA TRP A 59 4.86 1.27 -2.04
C TRP A 59 4.72 0.19 -3.13
N GLN A 60 4.13 -0.94 -2.78
CA GLN A 60 3.79 -1.97 -3.77
C GLN A 60 2.78 -1.40 -4.79
N GLY A 61 3.05 -1.64 -6.08
CA GLY A 61 2.20 -1.20 -7.19
C GLY A 61 2.50 0.22 -7.70
N ASP A 62 3.34 0.99 -7.02
CA ASP A 62 3.87 2.23 -7.59
C ASP A 62 4.90 1.83 -8.66
N SER A 63 4.49 1.84 -9.94
CA SER A 63 5.48 1.59 -10.99
C SER A 63 6.44 2.78 -11.01
N PRO A 64 7.77 2.55 -11.09
CA PRO A 64 8.64 3.63 -11.49
C PRO A 64 8.14 4.16 -12.85
N PRO A 65 8.24 5.47 -13.11
CA PRO A 65 7.94 5.99 -14.44
C PRO A 65 8.71 5.16 -15.46
N PRO A 66 8.10 4.81 -16.62
CA PRO A 66 8.79 4.00 -17.62
C PRO A 66 10.13 4.66 -17.93
N ALA A 67 11.21 3.89 -17.84
CA ALA A 67 12.54 4.37 -18.18
C ALA A 67 12.47 5.02 -19.57
N PRO A 68 13.07 6.23 -19.78
CA PRO A 68 13.05 6.83 -21.09
C PRO A 68 13.66 5.83 -22.06
N ALA A 69 12.87 5.44 -23.08
CA ALA A 69 13.33 4.55 -24.14
C ALA A 69 14.66 5.12 -24.64
N ALA A 70 15.74 4.35 -24.48
CA ALA A 70 17.06 4.74 -24.94
C ALA A 70 16.92 5.23 -26.37
N ALA A 71 17.14 6.52 -26.59
CA ALA A 71 17.19 7.08 -27.92
C ALA A 71 18.30 6.33 -28.65
N VAL A 72 17.91 5.41 -29.54
CA VAL A 72 18.82 4.89 -30.54
C VAL A 72 19.20 6.09 -31.41
N VAL A 73 20.30 6.74 -31.04
CA VAL A 73 20.96 7.72 -31.87
C VAL A 73 21.42 6.96 -33.12
N GLY A 74 20.63 7.08 -34.18
CA GLY A 74 20.99 6.57 -35.50
C GLY A 74 22.22 7.32 -35.99
N CYS A 75 23.38 6.67 -35.93
CA CYS A 75 24.53 7.02 -36.75
C CYS A 75 24.55 6.08 -37.96
N ALA A 76 24.17 6.62 -39.13
CA ALA A 76 24.77 6.44 -40.46
C ALA A 76 23.76 6.88 -41.53
#